data_AF-A0AAD9Q854-F1
#
_entry.id   AF-A0AAD9Q854-F1
#
_cell.length_a   1.000
_cell.length_b   1.000
_cell.length_c   1.000
_cell.angle_alpha   90.00
_cell.angle_beta   90.00
_cell.angle_gamma   90.00
#
_symmetry.space_group_name_H-M   'P 1'
#
loop_
_entity.id
_entity.type
_entity.pdbx_description
1 polymer ?
#
loop_
_entity_poly.entity_id
_entity_poly.type
_entity_poly.pdbx_seq_one_letter_code
_entity_poly.pdbx_strand_id
1 'polypeptide(L)'
;MAPKKKKSGKKKLAKMTEEERLLYLEQKRLAEEEMKKKKEDMLTQFLKDKLLKEEKSAKFNLNKLQNQWRVIMREAKSQELKKDIEILSQTFERVIDRKEAIIKSLFFQSKTMAPKKKKSGKKKLAKMTEEERLLYLEQKRLAEEEMKKKKEDMLTQFLKDKLLKEEKSAKFNLNKLQNQWRVIMREAKSQELKKDIEILSQTFERVIDRKEAIIKSLRRLQDSQDEYDQEQEILKDEFDTERMKIVNQQRREMHDVQDIMFAMEEEWNELENDAKQDFQSLRDEIKNKALKNYNETTEERKLAFENLKAKDEKSSYEIETQMRKLQRIQDNISQLKAKMASNAKECDERNRLIKEQREVVATQFHELKAEMNKMRDLESCSRGERILKVAEMCRKLETETEKVLPFYASSLTPEEDEDILHEYSALENFWKRYNKVLLDKLALDKEKHTLLQENQQLRAVLKQYLDGISVNDEILSQYNPLFIVNSKTNVRLAVPVTDPRVKRSGPTVVEAAHVVKHSI
;
A
#
# COMPACT_ATOMS: atom_id res chain seq x y z
N MET A 1 -68.18 9.21 42.47
CA MET A 1 -67.31 10.12 43.24
C MET A 1 -67.00 9.50 44.59
N ALA A 2 -65.76 9.08 44.84
CA ALA A 2 -65.32 8.56 46.14
C ALA A 2 -64.79 9.72 47.01
N PRO A 3 -65.31 9.97 48.23
CA PRO A 3 -64.66 10.87 49.17
C PRO A 3 -63.84 10.09 50.20
N LYS A 4 -62.52 10.27 50.09
CA LYS A 4 -61.45 10.28 51.11
C LYS A 4 -61.80 9.70 52.50
N LYS A 5 -61.30 8.49 52.78
CA LYS A 5 -61.16 7.95 54.15
C LYS A 5 -60.27 8.87 54.99
N LYS A 6 -60.86 9.69 55.86
CA LYS A 6 -60.13 10.44 56.89
C LYS A 6 -59.44 9.45 57.84
N LYS A 7 -58.11 9.44 57.79
CA LYS A 7 -57.17 8.83 58.74
C LYS A 7 -57.24 9.51 60.13
N SER A 8 -58.42 9.78 60.69
CA SER A 8 -58.56 10.52 61.96
C SER A 8 -58.41 9.64 63.20
N GLY A 9 -58.69 8.33 63.09
CA GLY A 9 -58.64 7.42 64.24
C GLY A 9 -57.24 7.14 64.78
N LYS A 10 -56.24 6.98 63.88
CA LYS A 10 -54.86 6.63 64.30
C LYS A 10 -54.12 7.75 65.05
N LYS A 11 -54.46 9.02 64.79
CA LYS A 11 -53.81 10.18 65.45
C LYS A 11 -54.34 10.48 66.86
N LYS A 12 -55.60 10.12 67.18
CA LYS A 12 -56.17 10.28 68.52
C LYS A 12 -55.66 9.23 69.51
N LEU A 13 -55.54 7.96 69.08
CA LEU A 13 -54.97 6.93 69.94
C LEU A 13 -53.50 7.23 70.26
N ALA A 14 -52.67 7.63 69.29
CA ALA A 14 -51.22 7.82 69.47
C ALA A 14 -50.77 8.81 70.57
N LYS A 15 -51.64 9.69 71.08
CA LYS A 15 -51.35 10.66 72.16
C LYS A 15 -51.97 10.32 73.53
N MET A 16 -52.82 9.29 73.62
CA MET A 16 -53.44 8.84 74.87
C MET A 16 -52.56 7.78 75.55
N THR A 17 -52.61 7.70 76.88
CA THR A 17 -51.94 6.63 77.65
C THR A 17 -52.61 5.28 77.34
N GLU A 18 -51.94 4.17 77.66
CA GLU A 18 -52.42 2.84 77.28
C GLU A 18 -53.79 2.50 77.90
N GLU A 19 -54.01 2.90 79.15
CA GLU A 19 -55.31 2.77 79.85
C GLU A 19 -56.43 3.57 79.17
N GLU A 20 -56.16 4.81 78.78
CA GLU A 20 -57.14 5.66 78.09
C GLU A 20 -57.54 5.09 76.72
N ARG A 21 -56.58 4.46 76.01
CA ARG A 21 -56.87 3.79 74.73
C ARG A 21 -57.75 2.56 74.92
N LEU A 22 -57.47 1.76 75.95
CA LEU A 22 -58.26 0.57 76.27
C LEU A 22 -59.69 0.95 76.64
N LEU A 23 -59.87 1.98 77.48
CA LEU A 23 -61.20 2.49 77.85
C LEU A 23 -61.98 2.99 76.63
N TYR A 24 -61.32 3.74 75.72
CA TYR A 24 -61.96 4.24 74.50
C TYR A 24 -62.34 3.10 73.54
N LEU A 25 -61.49 2.09 73.39
CA LEU A 25 -61.78 0.91 72.57
C LEU A 25 -62.95 0.11 73.16
N GLU A 26 -63.01 -0.04 74.48
CA GLU A 26 -64.09 -0.75 75.16
C GLU A 26 -65.42 0.00 75.09
N GLN A 27 -65.43 1.33 75.30
CA GLN A 27 -66.61 2.17 75.07
C GLN A 27 -67.10 2.08 73.63
N LYS A 28 -66.18 2.07 72.66
CA LYS A 28 -66.52 1.92 71.25
C LYS A 28 -67.09 0.54 70.94
N ARG A 29 -66.54 -0.53 71.54
CA ARG A 29 -67.05 -1.91 71.42
C ARG A 29 -68.47 -2.01 71.96
N LEU A 30 -68.73 -1.49 73.15
CA LEU A 30 -70.06 -1.46 73.77
C LEU A 30 -71.06 -0.64 72.94
N ALA A 31 -70.65 0.51 72.40
CA ALA A 31 -71.50 1.31 71.51
C ALA A 31 -71.79 0.60 70.18
N GLU A 32 -70.81 -0.11 69.60
CA GLU A 32 -71.01 -0.93 68.40
C GLU A 32 -71.95 -2.12 68.67
N GLU A 33 -71.81 -2.79 69.81
CA GLU A 33 -72.73 -3.86 70.26
C GLU A 33 -74.15 -3.34 70.49
N GLU A 34 -74.31 -2.19 71.15
CA GLU A 34 -75.61 -1.58 71.38
C GLU A 34 -76.28 -1.16 70.06
N MET A 35 -75.51 -0.61 69.12
CA MET A 35 -76.00 -0.28 67.78
C MET A 35 -76.34 -1.52 66.96
N LYS A 36 -75.59 -2.61 67.12
CA LYS A 36 -75.90 -3.90 66.49
C LYS A 36 -77.19 -4.48 67.07
N LYS A 37 -77.35 -4.48 68.38
CA LYS A 37 -78.56 -4.91 69.07
C LYS A 37 -79.78 -4.09 68.65
N LYS A 38 -79.66 -2.76 68.59
CA LYS A 38 -80.73 -1.88 68.05
C LYS A 38 -81.12 -2.22 66.62
N LYS A 39 -80.16 -2.57 65.75
CA LYS A 39 -80.44 -3.01 64.38
C LYS A 39 -81.13 -4.38 64.34
N GLU A 40 -80.69 -5.32 65.18
CA GLU A 40 -81.32 -6.63 65.32
C GLU A 40 -82.76 -6.50 65.86
N ASP A 41 -82.99 -5.64 66.85
CA ASP A 41 -84.31 -5.38 67.41
C ASP A 41 -85.24 -4.74 66.37
N MET A 42 -84.75 -3.76 65.60
CA MET A 42 -85.50 -3.16 64.49
C MET A 42 -85.84 -4.17 63.40
N LEU A 43 -84.89 -5.03 63.02
CA LEU A 43 -85.15 -6.09 62.03
C LEU A 43 -86.17 -7.11 62.56
N THR A 44 -86.04 -7.50 63.83
CA THR A 44 -86.98 -8.42 64.48
C THR A 44 -88.38 -7.83 64.53
N GLN A 45 -88.52 -6.55 64.88
CA GLN A 45 -89.80 -5.86 64.90
C GLN A 45 -90.41 -5.76 63.50
N PHE A 46 -89.59 -5.41 62.49
CA PHE A 46 -90.03 -5.37 61.09
C PHE A 46 -90.52 -6.73 60.60
N LEU A 47 -89.82 -7.82 60.92
CA LEU A 47 -90.22 -9.17 60.56
C LEU A 47 -91.53 -9.58 61.25
N LYS A 48 -91.73 -9.23 62.53
CA LYS A 48 -92.99 -9.43 63.24
C LYS A 48 -94.14 -8.67 62.60
N ASP A 49 -93.93 -7.40 62.25
CA ASP A 49 -94.96 -6.57 61.61
C ASP A 49 -95.31 -7.09 60.21
N LYS A 50 -94.31 -7.56 59.45
CA LYS A 50 -94.50 -8.18 58.14
C LYS A 50 -95.28 -9.49 58.25
N LEU A 51 -94.94 -10.35 59.20
CA LEU A 51 -95.65 -11.60 59.47
C LEU A 51 -97.11 -11.35 59.87
N LEU A 52 -97.36 -10.41 60.78
CA LEU A 52 -98.72 -10.02 61.18
C LEU A 52 -99.55 -9.48 60.01
N LYS A 53 -98.93 -8.71 59.10
CA LYS A 53 -99.61 -8.21 57.91
C LYS A 53 -99.93 -9.33 56.92
N GLU A 54 -99.02 -10.30 56.78
CA GLU A 54 -99.21 -11.47 55.94
C GLU A 54 -100.30 -12.39 56.49
N GLU A 55 -100.32 -12.65 57.80
CA GLU A 55 -101.39 -13.40 58.49
C GLU A 55 -102.76 -12.75 58.32
N LYS A 56 -102.85 -11.42 58.50
CA LYS A 56 -104.10 -10.67 58.27
C LYS A 56 -104.56 -10.79 56.82
N SER A 57 -103.63 -10.70 55.87
CA SER A 57 -103.92 -10.82 54.43
C SER A 57 -104.38 -12.24 54.07
N ALA A 58 -103.72 -13.27 54.61
CA ALA A 58 -104.09 -14.67 54.43
C ALA A 58 -105.49 -14.96 55.00
N LYS A 59 -105.80 -14.45 56.20
CA LYS A 59 -107.12 -14.60 56.83
C LYS A 59 -108.22 -13.89 56.02
N PHE A 60 -107.93 -12.69 55.49
CA PHE A 60 -108.84 -11.97 54.61
C PHE A 60 -109.10 -12.75 53.31
N ASN A 61 -108.05 -13.28 52.67
CA ASN A 61 -108.15 -14.07 51.45
C ASN A 61 -108.92 -15.38 51.68
N LEU A 62 -108.69 -16.06 52.81
CA LEU A 62 -109.42 -17.26 53.19
C LEU A 62 -110.92 -16.96 53.38
N ASN A 63 -111.27 -15.87 54.07
CA ASN A 63 -112.67 -15.45 54.22
C ASN A 63 -113.31 -15.09 52.88
N LYS A 64 -112.57 -14.41 51.99
CA LYS A 64 -113.05 -14.07 50.64
C LYS A 64 -113.35 -15.33 49.84
N LEU A 65 -112.43 -16.30 49.87
CA LEU A 65 -112.59 -17.59 49.20
C LEU A 65 -113.77 -18.38 49.80
N GLN A 66 -113.87 -18.47 51.13
CA GLN A 66 -115.00 -19.13 51.82
C GLN A 66 -116.34 -18.50 51.46
N ASN A 67 -116.42 -17.17 51.36
CA ASN A 67 -117.65 -16.49 50.94
C ASN A 67 -117.98 -16.77 49.48
N GLN A 68 -117.00 -16.77 48.57
CA GLN A 68 -117.20 -17.15 47.17
C GLN A 68 -117.69 -18.60 47.05
N TRP A 69 -117.09 -19.54 47.77
CA TRP A 69 -117.56 -20.93 47.83
C TRP A 69 -118.99 -21.03 48.35
N ARG A 70 -119.35 -20.28 49.40
CA ARG A 70 -120.73 -20.26 49.91
C ARG A 70 -121.73 -19.76 48.88
N VAL A 71 -121.38 -18.74 48.10
CA VAL A 71 -122.25 -18.21 47.03
C VAL A 71 -122.44 -19.26 45.95
N ILE A 72 -121.35 -19.84 45.43
CA ILE A 72 -121.39 -20.88 44.39
C ILE A 72 -122.19 -22.10 44.86
N MET A 73 -121.95 -22.56 46.09
CA MET A 73 -122.66 -23.72 46.65
C MET A 73 -124.15 -23.44 46.87
N ARG A 74 -124.53 -22.23 47.32
CA ARG A 74 -125.93 -21.83 47.46
C ARG A 74 -126.61 -21.72 46.11
N GLU A 75 -125.94 -21.17 45.11
CA GLU A 75 -126.47 -21.04 43.76
C GLU A 75 -126.68 -22.41 43.11
N ALA A 76 -125.68 -23.30 43.20
CA ALA A 76 -125.80 -24.68 42.75
C ALA A 76 -126.94 -25.41 43.46
N LYS A 77 -127.07 -25.27 44.79
CA LYS A 77 -128.15 -25.92 45.55
C LYS A 77 -129.52 -25.32 45.21
N SER A 78 -129.60 -24.02 44.94
CA SER A 78 -130.84 -23.37 44.50
C SER A 78 -131.27 -23.86 43.11
N GLN A 79 -130.33 -24.05 42.18
CA GLN A 79 -130.63 -24.61 40.86
C GLN A 79 -131.10 -26.08 40.94
N GLU A 80 -130.48 -26.89 41.80
CA GLU A 80 -130.92 -28.27 42.07
C GLU A 80 -132.34 -28.28 42.65
N LEU A 81 -132.62 -27.47 43.68
CA LEU A 81 -133.94 -27.38 44.29
C LEU A 81 -135.01 -26.87 43.31
N LYS A 82 -134.67 -25.94 42.41
CA LYS A 82 -135.59 -25.49 41.35
C LYS A 82 -135.96 -26.63 40.40
N LYS A 83 -134.99 -27.45 39.98
CA LYS A 83 -135.25 -28.63 39.15
C LYS A 83 -136.09 -29.67 39.88
N ASP A 84 -135.80 -29.92 41.16
CA ASP A 84 -136.60 -30.84 41.98
C ASP A 84 -138.04 -30.34 42.15
N ILE A 85 -138.24 -29.04 42.41
CA ILE A 85 -139.57 -28.41 42.46
C ILE A 85 -140.30 -28.51 41.12
N GLU A 86 -139.61 -28.34 40.00
CA GLU A 86 -140.18 -28.48 38.66
C GLU A 86 -140.65 -29.92 38.40
N ILE A 87 -139.83 -30.92 38.73
CA ILE A 87 -140.19 -32.33 38.64
C ILE A 87 -141.38 -32.64 39.55
N LEU A 88 -141.37 -32.10 40.78
CA LEU A 88 -142.46 -32.27 41.74
C LEU A 88 -143.75 -31.63 41.23
N SER A 89 -143.68 -30.44 40.63
CA SER A 89 -144.80 -29.73 40.01
C SER A 89 -145.40 -30.55 38.86
N GLN A 90 -144.56 -31.06 37.95
CA GLN A 90 -145.02 -31.90 36.85
C GLN A 90 -145.65 -33.21 37.33
N THR A 91 -145.14 -33.78 38.45
CA THR A 91 -145.77 -34.96 39.04
C THR A 91 -147.10 -34.64 39.72
N PHE A 92 -147.22 -33.48 40.38
CA PHE A 92 -148.50 -33.01 40.91
C PHE A 92 -149.52 -32.72 39.81
N GLU A 93 -149.14 -32.06 38.72
CA GLU A 93 -150.03 -31.86 37.55
C GLU A 93 -150.54 -33.19 37.01
N ARG A 94 -149.67 -34.17 36.78
CA ARG A 94 -150.10 -35.51 36.32
C ARG A 94 -151.04 -36.21 37.31
N VAL A 95 -150.85 -36.00 38.62
CA VAL A 95 -151.75 -36.54 39.65
C VAL A 95 -153.09 -35.82 39.66
N ILE A 96 -153.08 -34.49 39.48
CA ILE A 96 -154.29 -33.68 39.33
C ILE A 96 -155.05 -34.14 38.07
N ASP A 97 -154.39 -34.27 36.93
CA ASP A 97 -155.01 -34.76 35.68
C ASP A 97 -155.66 -36.13 35.86
N ARG A 98 -154.98 -37.06 36.56
CA ARG A 98 -155.54 -38.38 36.88
C ARG A 98 -156.75 -38.28 37.81
N LYS A 99 -156.69 -37.42 38.83
CA LYS A 99 -157.82 -37.20 39.74
C LYS A 99 -158.98 -36.50 39.03
N GLU A 100 -158.73 -35.55 38.15
CA GLU A 100 -159.75 -34.92 37.30
C GLU A 100 -160.37 -35.91 36.32
N ALA A 101 -159.59 -36.83 35.75
CA ALA A 101 -160.10 -37.93 34.92
C ALA A 101 -161.00 -38.89 35.73
N ILE A 102 -160.62 -39.21 36.97
CA ILE A 102 -161.46 -39.99 37.90
C ILE A 102 -162.71 -39.21 38.28
N ILE A 103 -162.62 -37.91 38.57
CA ILE A 103 -163.79 -37.06 38.86
C ILE A 103 -164.71 -37.01 37.64
N LYS A 104 -164.20 -36.87 36.42
CA LYS A 104 -164.99 -36.95 35.18
C LYS A 104 -165.66 -38.31 35.03
N SER A 105 -164.97 -39.40 35.35
CA SER A 105 -165.53 -40.77 35.37
C SER A 105 -166.63 -40.96 36.43
N LEU A 106 -166.40 -40.48 37.66
CA LEU A 106 -167.37 -40.53 38.76
C LEU A 106 -168.56 -39.58 38.51
N PHE A 107 -168.36 -38.44 37.86
CA PHE A 107 -169.42 -37.53 37.44
C PHE A 107 -170.26 -38.16 36.31
N PHE A 108 -169.63 -38.97 35.45
CA PHE A 108 -170.33 -39.79 34.44
C PHE A 108 -171.11 -40.94 35.08
N GLN A 109 -170.57 -41.60 36.13
CA GLN A 109 -171.29 -42.60 36.95
C GLN A 109 -172.38 -41.98 37.85
N SER A 110 -172.25 -40.72 38.26
CA SER A 110 -173.22 -39.99 39.08
C SER A 110 -174.42 -39.49 38.26
N LYS A 111 -174.34 -39.48 36.93
CA LYS A 111 -175.43 -39.08 36.04
C LYS A 111 -176.39 -40.24 35.70
N THR A 112 -176.12 -41.45 36.19
CA THR A 112 -176.85 -42.67 35.82
C THR A 112 -177.58 -43.38 36.97
N MET A 113 -177.66 -42.83 38.20
CA MET A 113 -178.56 -43.38 39.23
C MET A 113 -179.08 -42.32 40.23
N ALA A 114 -180.39 -42.09 40.22
CA ALA A 114 -181.18 -41.45 41.28
C ALA A 114 -182.55 -42.17 41.37
N PRO A 115 -183.34 -42.01 42.45
CA PRO A 115 -183.32 -42.84 43.66
C PRO A 115 -184.65 -43.59 43.87
N LYS A 116 -184.68 -44.68 44.67
CA LYS A 116 -185.94 -45.22 45.22
C LYS A 116 -185.87 -45.56 46.72
N LYS A 117 -186.46 -44.63 47.48
CA LYS A 117 -187.33 -44.75 48.67
C LYS A 117 -187.01 -45.79 49.77
N LYS A 118 -186.73 -45.21 50.96
CA LYS A 118 -186.98 -45.70 52.32
C LYS A 118 -188.39 -46.31 52.51
N LYS A 119 -188.51 -47.24 53.46
CA LYS A 119 -189.49 -47.25 54.57
C LYS A 119 -189.04 -48.30 55.61
N SER A 120 -188.48 -47.86 56.75
CA SER A 120 -189.14 -47.62 58.05
C SER A 120 -189.34 -48.90 58.86
N GLY A 121 -188.60 -49.01 59.96
CA GLY A 121 -188.65 -50.15 60.87
C GLY A 121 -189.67 -50.05 62.01
N LYS A 122 -189.55 -51.06 62.89
CA LYS A 122 -190.02 -51.20 64.28
C LYS A 122 -191.54 -51.37 64.52
N LYS A 123 -191.94 -52.54 65.03
CA LYS A 123 -192.24 -52.79 66.46
C LYS A 123 -192.84 -54.20 66.65
N LYS A 124 -192.09 -55.09 67.32
CA LYS A 124 -192.55 -56.32 67.99
C LYS A 124 -191.99 -56.21 69.40
N LEU A 125 -192.82 -55.95 70.42
CA LEU A 125 -192.54 -56.22 71.85
C LEU A 125 -193.79 -55.83 72.66
N ALA A 126 -194.57 -56.82 73.04
CA ALA A 126 -195.52 -56.74 74.14
C ALA A 126 -195.29 -58.01 74.97
N LYS A 127 -195.01 -57.81 76.28
CA LYS A 127 -194.76 -58.78 77.37
C LYS A 127 -193.28 -59.11 77.68
N MET A 128 -192.71 -58.46 78.72
CA MET A 128 -191.89 -59.07 79.81
C MET A 128 -191.20 -58.00 80.70
N THR A 129 -190.91 -58.39 81.94
CA THR A 129 -190.61 -57.63 83.18
C THR A 129 -189.23 -56.94 83.23
N GLU A 130 -189.11 -55.94 84.13
CA GLU A 130 -188.08 -54.89 84.21
C GLU A 130 -186.60 -55.37 84.29
N GLU A 131 -186.31 -56.55 84.85
CA GLU A 131 -184.93 -56.97 85.17
C GLU A 131 -184.15 -57.60 84.00
N GLU A 132 -184.81 -58.32 83.08
CA GLU A 132 -184.11 -59.01 81.98
C GLU A 132 -183.71 -58.07 80.82
N ARG A 133 -184.35 -56.89 80.74
CA ARG A 133 -183.99 -55.85 79.77
C ARG A 133 -182.62 -55.25 80.03
N LEU A 134 -182.25 -55.09 81.30
CA LEU A 134 -180.97 -54.48 81.68
C LEU A 134 -179.79 -55.39 81.31
N LEU A 135 -179.91 -56.71 81.53
CA LEU A 135 -178.84 -57.66 81.20
C LEU A 135 -178.61 -57.80 79.69
N TYR A 136 -179.69 -57.85 78.90
CA TYR A 136 -179.60 -57.93 77.44
C TYR A 136 -179.01 -56.65 76.81
N LEU A 137 -179.36 -55.48 77.34
CA LEU A 137 -178.77 -54.21 76.92
C LEU A 137 -177.28 -54.13 77.25
N GLU A 138 -176.87 -54.62 78.42
CA GLU A 138 -175.48 -54.64 78.85
C GLU A 138 -174.62 -55.63 78.04
N GLN A 139 -175.13 -56.84 77.79
CA GLN A 139 -174.43 -57.85 76.99
C GLN A 139 -174.29 -57.41 75.52
N LYS A 140 -175.29 -56.71 74.98
CA LYS A 140 -175.22 -56.10 73.67
C LYS A 140 -174.22 -54.93 73.62
N ARG A 141 -174.16 -54.10 74.67
CA ARG A 141 -173.17 -53.02 74.80
C ARG A 141 -171.75 -53.57 74.80
N LEU A 142 -171.46 -54.62 75.58
CA LEU A 142 -170.16 -55.27 75.64
C LEU A 142 -169.78 -55.94 74.31
N ALA A 143 -170.71 -56.62 73.64
CA ALA A 143 -170.47 -57.21 72.33
C ALA A 143 -170.24 -56.15 71.22
N GLU A 144 -170.97 -55.03 71.25
CA GLU A 144 -170.73 -53.90 70.36
C GLU A 144 -169.39 -53.22 70.64
N GLU A 145 -168.98 -53.10 71.90
CA GLU A 145 -167.69 -52.54 72.32
C GLU A 145 -166.51 -53.45 71.95
N GLU A 146 -166.63 -54.78 72.10
CA GLU A 146 -165.64 -55.75 71.65
C GLU A 146 -165.54 -55.81 70.11
N MET A 147 -166.67 -55.74 69.41
CA MET A 147 -166.69 -55.63 67.94
C MET A 147 -166.12 -54.30 67.45
N LYS A 148 -166.33 -53.21 68.20
CA LYS A 148 -165.71 -51.91 67.92
C LYS A 148 -164.21 -51.97 68.14
N LYS A 149 -163.75 -52.57 69.25
CA LYS A 149 -162.33 -52.78 69.54
C LYS A 149 -161.65 -53.67 68.50
N LYS A 150 -162.27 -54.78 68.07
CA LYS A 150 -161.76 -55.63 66.97
C LYS A 150 -161.65 -54.86 65.66
N LYS A 151 -162.61 -53.98 65.35
CA LYS A 151 -162.54 -53.10 64.17
C LYS A 151 -161.42 -52.06 64.32
N GLU A 152 -161.24 -51.49 65.51
CA GLU A 152 -160.17 -50.54 65.82
C GLU A 152 -158.78 -51.21 65.74
N ASP A 153 -158.61 -52.41 66.28
CA ASP A 153 -157.38 -53.18 66.22
C ASP A 153 -157.04 -53.59 64.78
N MET A 154 -158.03 -54.05 64.02
CA MET A 154 -157.86 -54.39 62.60
C MET A 154 -157.49 -53.17 61.77
N LEU A 155 -158.11 -52.01 62.03
CA LEU A 155 -157.77 -50.75 61.38
C LEU A 155 -156.35 -50.29 61.76
N THR A 156 -155.98 -50.40 63.03
CA THR A 156 -154.66 -50.01 63.53
C THR A 156 -153.56 -50.90 62.97
N GLN A 157 -153.80 -52.22 62.89
CA GLN A 157 -152.86 -53.16 62.28
C GLN A 157 -152.70 -52.89 60.78
N PHE A 158 -153.81 -52.63 60.07
CA PHE A 158 -153.75 -52.25 58.65
C PHE A 158 -152.97 -50.95 58.43
N LEU A 159 -153.16 -49.94 59.29
CA LEU A 159 -152.40 -48.68 59.23
C LEU A 159 -150.90 -48.91 59.50
N LYS A 160 -150.54 -49.75 60.48
CA LYS A 160 -149.15 -50.13 60.74
C LYS A 160 -148.52 -50.86 59.56
N ASP A 161 -149.21 -51.84 58.98
CA ASP A 161 -148.72 -52.59 57.83
C ASP A 161 -148.58 -51.70 56.58
N LYS A 162 -149.49 -50.75 56.41
CA LYS A 162 -149.42 -49.75 55.33
C LYS A 162 -148.25 -48.80 55.54
N LEU A 163 -148.05 -48.30 56.76
CA LEU A 163 -146.92 -47.43 57.12
C LEU A 163 -145.59 -48.15 56.93
N LEU A 164 -145.44 -49.41 57.38
CA LEU A 164 -144.23 -50.21 57.18
C LEU A 164 -143.94 -50.49 55.70
N LYS A 165 -144.97 -50.73 54.89
CA LYS A 165 -144.81 -50.87 53.43
C LYS A 165 -144.37 -49.56 52.80
N GLU A 166 -144.97 -48.45 53.21
CA GLU A 166 -144.62 -47.10 52.72
C GLU A 166 -143.20 -46.71 53.12
N GLU A 167 -142.76 -47.01 54.35
CA GLU A 167 -141.38 -46.82 54.82
C GLU A 167 -140.38 -47.67 54.03
N LYS A 168 -140.69 -48.95 53.78
CA LYS A 168 -139.85 -49.83 52.95
C LYS A 168 -139.77 -49.31 51.51
N SER A 169 -140.89 -48.89 50.93
CA SER A 169 -140.93 -48.29 49.60
C SER A 169 -140.18 -46.96 49.54
N ALA A 170 -140.29 -46.11 50.55
CA ALA A 170 -139.56 -44.85 50.65
C ALA A 170 -138.04 -45.09 50.76
N LYS A 171 -137.61 -46.04 51.60
CA LYS A 171 -136.20 -46.42 51.72
C LYS A 171 -135.66 -47.00 50.43
N PHE A 172 -136.43 -47.86 49.76
CA PHE A 172 -136.06 -48.41 48.45
C PHE A 172 -135.92 -47.31 47.40
N ASN A 173 -136.89 -46.37 47.35
CA ASN A 173 -136.85 -45.23 46.43
C ASN A 173 -135.67 -44.30 46.74
N LEU A 174 -135.37 -44.05 48.01
CA LEU A 174 -134.22 -43.25 48.42
C LEU A 174 -132.90 -43.91 47.98
N ASN A 175 -132.75 -45.22 48.18
CA ASN A 175 -131.56 -45.95 47.73
C ASN A 175 -131.44 -45.94 46.20
N LYS A 176 -132.57 -46.06 45.48
CA LYS A 176 -132.60 -45.97 44.01
C LYS A 176 -132.16 -44.59 43.54
N LEU A 177 -132.68 -43.52 44.15
CA LEU A 177 -132.27 -42.15 43.88
C LEU A 177 -130.79 -41.94 44.22
N GLN A 178 -130.31 -42.38 45.39
CA GLN A 178 -128.90 -42.26 45.76
C GLN A 178 -127.98 -43.00 44.78
N ASN A 179 -128.37 -44.18 44.31
CA ASN A 179 -127.61 -44.91 43.30
C ASN A 179 -127.60 -44.16 41.96
N GLN A 180 -128.73 -43.63 41.52
CA GLN A 180 -128.81 -42.80 40.31
C GLN A 180 -127.95 -41.53 40.44
N TRP A 181 -128.01 -40.85 41.58
CA TRP A 181 -127.17 -39.68 41.88
C TRP A 181 -125.68 -40.02 41.85
N ARG A 182 -125.27 -41.15 42.43
CA ARG A 182 -123.87 -41.61 42.37
C ARG A 182 -123.42 -41.86 40.94
N VAL A 183 -124.26 -42.47 40.11
CA VAL A 183 -123.94 -42.70 38.69
C VAL A 183 -123.76 -41.37 37.96
N ILE A 184 -124.69 -40.43 38.13
CA ILE A 184 -124.62 -39.10 37.51
C ILE A 184 -123.36 -38.34 37.96
N MET A 185 -123.06 -38.34 39.26
CA MET A 185 -121.88 -37.66 39.80
C MET A 185 -120.58 -38.28 39.32
N ARG A 186 -120.51 -39.62 39.24
CA ARG A 186 -119.33 -40.31 38.69
C ARG A 186 -119.15 -40.01 37.21
N GLU A 187 -120.22 -39.99 36.43
CA GLU A 187 -120.17 -39.65 35.02
C GLU A 187 -119.68 -38.20 34.82
N ALA A 188 -120.24 -37.25 35.57
CA ALA A 188 -119.79 -35.85 35.53
C ALA A 188 -118.31 -35.71 35.91
N LYS A 189 -117.86 -36.37 36.98
CA LYS A 189 -116.45 -36.30 37.41
C LYS A 189 -115.51 -36.99 36.42
N SER A 190 -115.94 -38.10 35.81
CA SER A 190 -115.20 -38.78 34.74
C SER A 190 -115.01 -37.87 33.52
N GLN A 191 -116.05 -37.15 33.11
CA GLN A 191 -115.98 -36.20 32.00
C GLN A 191 -115.06 -35.01 32.32
N GLU A 192 -115.12 -34.46 33.53
CA GLU A 192 -114.21 -33.40 33.99
C GLU A 192 -112.75 -33.88 33.94
N LEU A 193 -112.44 -35.03 34.54
CA LEU A 193 -111.09 -35.58 34.56
C LEU A 193 -110.56 -35.92 33.16
N LYS A 194 -111.42 -36.40 32.25
CA LYS A 194 -111.03 -36.63 30.85
C LYS A 194 -110.61 -35.34 30.16
N LYS A 195 -111.35 -34.25 30.38
CA LYS A 195 -110.98 -32.93 29.84
C LYS A 195 -109.66 -32.43 30.42
N ASP A 196 -109.46 -32.57 31.73
CA ASP A 196 -108.21 -32.18 32.37
C ASP A 196 -107.02 -32.99 31.83
N ILE A 197 -107.18 -34.31 31.64
CA ILE A 197 -106.16 -35.18 31.04
C ILE A 197 -105.87 -34.77 29.59
N GLU A 198 -106.89 -34.43 28.80
CA GLU A 198 -106.73 -33.98 27.42
C GLU A 198 -105.96 -32.66 27.35
N ILE A 199 -106.34 -31.66 28.16
CA ILE A 199 -105.63 -30.38 28.26
C ILE A 199 -104.17 -30.63 28.66
N LEU A 200 -103.96 -31.47 29.67
CA LEU A 200 -102.62 -31.79 30.15
C LEU A 200 -101.78 -32.48 29.07
N SER A 201 -102.35 -33.44 28.35
CA SER A 201 -101.70 -34.12 27.22
C SER A 201 -101.30 -33.13 26.12
N GLN A 202 -102.20 -32.22 25.72
CA GLN A 202 -101.90 -31.18 24.74
C GLN A 202 -100.80 -30.23 25.23
N THR A 203 -100.77 -29.90 26.53
CA THR A 203 -99.68 -29.07 27.09
C THR A 203 -98.35 -29.80 27.09
N PHE A 204 -98.32 -31.11 27.39
CA PHE A 204 -97.10 -31.90 27.33
C PHE A 204 -96.58 -32.04 25.91
N GLU A 205 -97.45 -32.27 24.92
CA GLU A 205 -97.06 -32.35 23.51
C GLU A 205 -96.35 -31.08 23.05
N ARG A 206 -96.94 -29.91 23.36
CA ARG A 206 -96.31 -28.61 23.07
C ARG A 206 -94.96 -28.41 23.76
N VAL A 207 -94.77 -28.97 24.95
CA VAL A 207 -93.48 -28.90 25.65
C VAL A 207 -92.46 -29.83 25.00
N ILE A 208 -92.89 -31.02 24.55
CA ILE A 208 -92.05 -31.96 23.81
C ILE A 208 -91.61 -31.32 22.50
N ASP A 209 -92.53 -30.78 21.70
CA ASP A 209 -92.22 -30.09 20.44
C ASP A 209 -91.17 -28.98 20.62
N ARG A 210 -91.33 -28.16 21.68
CA ARG A 210 -90.38 -27.09 22.00
C ARG A 210 -89.00 -27.64 22.37
N LYS A 211 -88.95 -28.69 23.20
CA LYS A 211 -87.69 -29.34 23.58
C LYS A 211 -87.02 -29.99 22.39
N GLU A 212 -87.79 -30.62 21.51
CA GLU A 212 -87.31 -31.28 20.30
C GLU A 212 -86.75 -30.26 19.30
N ALA A 213 -87.39 -29.10 19.16
CA ALA A 213 -86.85 -27.96 18.41
C ALA A 213 -85.51 -27.47 18.98
N ILE A 214 -85.40 -27.36 20.32
CA ILE A 214 -84.13 -26.99 20.98
C ILE A 214 -83.06 -28.05 20.71
N ILE A 215 -83.38 -29.35 20.87
CA ILE A 215 -82.44 -30.44 20.60
C ILE A 215 -81.94 -30.38 19.15
N LYS A 216 -82.84 -30.14 18.18
CA LYS A 216 -82.46 -29.99 16.77
C LYS A 216 -81.53 -28.79 16.55
N SER A 217 -81.77 -27.67 17.23
CA SER A 217 -80.88 -26.50 17.16
C SER A 217 -79.50 -26.77 17.76
N LEU A 218 -79.44 -27.49 18.89
CA LEU A 218 -78.19 -27.87 19.54
C LEU A 218 -77.38 -28.85 18.68
N ARG A 219 -78.05 -29.81 18.02
CA ARG A 219 -77.39 -30.72 17.07
C ARG A 219 -76.76 -29.95 15.90
N ARG A 220 -77.46 -28.99 15.30
CA ARG A 220 -76.90 -28.16 14.22
C ARG A 220 -75.70 -27.34 14.68
N LEU A 221 -75.73 -26.82 15.91
CA LEU A 221 -74.59 -26.10 16.47
C LEU A 221 -73.40 -27.05 16.68
N GLN A 222 -73.66 -28.28 17.11
CA GLN A 222 -72.62 -29.30 17.26
C GLN A 222 -72.05 -29.72 15.90
N ASP A 223 -72.89 -29.97 14.90
CA ASP A 223 -72.43 -30.29 13.53
C ASP A 223 -71.56 -29.16 12.98
N SER A 224 -71.97 -27.90 13.15
CA SER A 224 -71.19 -26.73 12.74
C SER A 224 -69.88 -26.57 13.53
N GLN A 225 -69.85 -26.97 14.79
CA GLN A 225 -68.62 -26.98 15.59
C GLN A 225 -67.66 -28.07 15.10
N ASP A 226 -68.17 -29.26 14.83
CA ASP A 226 -67.38 -30.38 14.29
C ASP A 226 -66.81 -30.04 12.90
N GLU A 227 -67.58 -29.35 12.05
CA GLU A 227 -67.11 -28.83 10.76
C GLU A 227 -65.99 -27.79 10.95
N TYR A 228 -66.17 -26.83 11.86
CA TYR A 228 -65.15 -25.82 12.16
C TYR A 228 -63.86 -26.45 12.68
N ASP A 229 -63.95 -27.44 13.58
CA ASP A 229 -62.79 -28.13 14.13
C ASP A 229 -62.05 -28.94 13.05
N GLN A 230 -62.77 -29.54 12.09
CA GLN A 230 -62.16 -30.18 10.92
C GLN A 230 -61.44 -29.17 10.02
N GLU A 231 -62.06 -28.02 9.73
CA GLU A 231 -61.43 -26.96 8.94
C GLU A 231 -60.15 -26.43 9.60
N GLN A 232 -60.15 -26.28 10.93
CA GLN A 232 -58.96 -25.88 11.68
C GLN A 232 -57.83 -26.91 11.56
N GLU A 233 -58.13 -28.20 11.65
CA GLU A 233 -57.08 -29.24 11.54
C GLU A 233 -56.54 -29.34 10.11
N ILE A 234 -57.40 -29.22 9.08
CA ILE A 234 -56.95 -29.16 7.67
C ILE A 234 -56.03 -27.96 7.47
N LEU A 235 -56.43 -26.78 7.93
CA LEU A 235 -55.64 -25.56 7.78
C LEU A 235 -54.28 -25.69 8.48
N LYS A 236 -54.26 -26.30 9.66
CA LYS A 236 -53.03 -26.58 10.42
C LYS A 236 -52.11 -27.53 9.65
N ASP A 237 -52.63 -28.62 9.10
CA ASP A 237 -51.86 -29.57 8.27
C ASP A 237 -51.30 -28.89 7.01
N GLU A 238 -52.08 -27.99 6.38
CA GLU A 238 -51.61 -27.18 5.24
C GLU A 238 -50.46 -26.25 5.64
N PHE A 239 -50.59 -25.54 6.76
CA PHE A 239 -49.53 -24.66 7.29
C PHE A 239 -48.27 -25.45 7.64
N ASP A 240 -48.41 -26.60 8.30
CA ASP A 240 -47.28 -27.45 8.66
C ASP A 240 -46.59 -28.03 7.41
N THR A 241 -47.37 -28.42 6.41
CA THR A 241 -46.87 -28.88 5.11
C THR A 241 -46.08 -27.77 4.41
N GLU A 242 -46.63 -26.56 4.34
CA GLU A 242 -45.97 -25.43 3.70
C GLU A 242 -44.71 -25.00 4.46
N ARG A 243 -44.78 -24.98 5.80
CA ARG A 243 -43.61 -24.76 6.67
C ARG A 243 -42.51 -25.79 6.40
N MET A 244 -42.86 -27.07 6.26
CA MET A 244 -41.90 -28.13 5.95
C MET A 244 -41.28 -27.95 4.57
N LYS A 245 -42.04 -27.54 3.55
CA LYS A 245 -41.48 -27.22 2.22
C LYS A 245 -40.48 -26.07 2.28
N ILE A 246 -40.81 -24.97 2.98
CA ILE A 246 -39.94 -23.80 3.13
C ILE A 246 -38.63 -24.20 3.83
N VAL A 247 -38.72 -24.92 4.95
CA VAL A 247 -37.53 -25.37 5.70
C VAL A 247 -36.66 -26.30 4.87
N ASN A 248 -37.26 -27.25 4.16
CA ASN A 248 -36.53 -28.17 3.28
C ASN A 248 -35.89 -27.45 2.09
N GLN A 249 -36.55 -26.44 1.54
CA GLN A 249 -35.99 -25.60 0.48
C GLN A 249 -34.77 -24.82 0.98
N GLN A 250 -34.90 -24.10 2.09
CA GLN A 250 -33.79 -23.37 2.71
C GLN A 250 -32.61 -24.28 3.05
N ARG A 251 -32.89 -25.50 3.54
CA ARG A 251 -31.85 -26.49 3.84
C ARG A 251 -31.10 -26.94 2.59
N ARG A 252 -31.79 -27.13 1.46
CA ARG A 252 -31.17 -27.47 0.17
C ARG A 252 -30.31 -26.32 -0.33
N GLU A 253 -30.85 -25.10 -0.35
CA GLU A 253 -30.10 -23.91 -0.77
C GLU A 253 -28.84 -23.69 0.07
N MET A 254 -28.91 -23.91 1.39
CA MET A 254 -27.73 -23.82 2.26
C MET A 254 -26.69 -24.90 1.93
N HIS A 255 -27.12 -26.12 1.60
CA HIS A 255 -26.21 -27.18 1.14
C HIS A 255 -25.57 -26.82 -0.19
N ASP A 256 -26.34 -26.33 -1.16
CA ASP A 256 -25.84 -25.92 -2.47
C ASP A 256 -24.79 -24.80 -2.34
N VAL A 257 -25.03 -23.81 -1.48
CA VAL A 257 -24.06 -22.74 -1.18
C VAL A 257 -22.80 -23.30 -0.52
N GLN A 258 -22.95 -24.27 0.38
CA GLN A 258 -21.81 -24.91 1.03
C GLN A 258 -20.96 -25.71 0.04
N ASP A 259 -21.59 -26.43 -0.89
CA ASP A 259 -20.89 -27.16 -1.96
C ASP A 259 -20.16 -26.21 -2.91
N ILE A 260 -20.80 -25.10 -3.31
CA ILE A 260 -20.16 -24.05 -4.13
C ILE A 260 -18.97 -23.45 -3.39
N MET A 261 -19.11 -23.17 -2.10
CA MET A 261 -18.01 -22.61 -1.29
C MET A 261 -16.83 -23.57 -1.20
N PHE A 262 -17.10 -24.87 -0.98
CA PHE A 262 -16.08 -25.90 -0.94
C PHE A 262 -15.37 -26.05 -2.29
N ALA A 263 -16.11 -26.14 -3.39
CA ALA A 263 -15.54 -26.21 -4.74
C ALA A 263 -14.70 -24.98 -5.07
N MET A 264 -15.18 -23.78 -4.69
CA MET A 264 -14.43 -22.55 -4.89
C MET A 264 -13.12 -22.56 -4.08
N GLU A 265 -13.15 -23.01 -2.82
CA GLU A 265 -11.96 -23.12 -1.97
C GLU A 265 -10.94 -24.14 -2.50
N GLU A 266 -11.41 -25.25 -3.08
CA GLU A 266 -10.58 -26.23 -3.77
C GLU A 266 -9.89 -25.61 -4.99
N GLU A 267 -10.63 -24.94 -5.88
CA GLU A 267 -10.07 -24.24 -7.05
C GLU A 267 -9.06 -23.14 -6.65
N TRP A 268 -9.35 -22.36 -5.62
CA TRP A 268 -8.42 -21.33 -5.11
C TRP A 268 -7.12 -21.95 -4.58
N ASN A 269 -7.22 -23.06 -3.84
CA ASN A 269 -6.05 -23.77 -3.33
C ASN A 269 -5.20 -24.37 -4.46
N GLU A 270 -5.83 -24.93 -5.50
CA GLU A 270 -5.14 -25.42 -6.70
C GLU A 270 -4.39 -24.27 -7.41
N LEU A 271 -5.07 -23.16 -7.69
CA LEU A 271 -4.47 -21.97 -8.30
C LEU A 271 -3.31 -21.40 -7.45
N GLU A 272 -3.46 -21.38 -6.13
CA GLU A 272 -2.40 -20.92 -5.23
C GLU A 272 -1.18 -21.86 -5.26
N ASN A 273 -1.42 -23.18 -5.32
CA ASN A 273 -0.36 -24.18 -5.42
C ASN A 273 0.38 -24.10 -6.76
N ASP A 274 -0.35 -23.97 -7.87
CA ASP A 274 0.22 -23.78 -9.20
C ASP A 274 1.07 -22.51 -9.25
N ALA A 275 0.56 -21.39 -8.74
CA ALA A 275 1.30 -20.13 -8.68
C ALA A 275 2.57 -20.24 -7.80
N LYS A 276 2.50 -20.95 -6.67
CA LYS A 276 3.67 -21.24 -5.83
C LYS A 276 4.70 -22.10 -6.56
N GLN A 277 4.25 -23.11 -7.29
CA GLN A 277 5.12 -24.00 -8.07
C GLN A 277 5.80 -23.25 -9.23
N ASP A 278 5.06 -22.41 -9.96
CA ASP A 278 5.58 -21.56 -11.02
C ASP A 278 6.61 -20.58 -10.48
N PHE A 279 6.31 -19.92 -9.35
CA PHE A 279 7.25 -19.02 -8.68
C PHE A 279 8.53 -19.74 -8.27
N GLN A 280 8.42 -20.93 -7.68
CA GLN A 280 9.57 -21.72 -7.26
C GLN A 280 10.41 -22.15 -8.47
N SER A 281 9.77 -22.57 -9.57
CA SER A 281 10.44 -22.95 -10.82
C SER A 281 11.17 -21.76 -11.44
N LEU A 282 10.53 -20.60 -11.53
CA LEU A 282 11.13 -19.37 -12.05
C LEU A 282 12.31 -18.92 -11.18
N ARG A 283 12.18 -19.02 -9.86
CA ARG A 283 13.24 -18.71 -8.90
C ARG A 283 14.45 -19.61 -9.12
N ASP A 284 14.23 -20.92 -9.27
CA ASP A 284 15.30 -21.88 -9.50
C ASP A 284 15.94 -21.68 -10.88
N GLU A 285 15.16 -21.35 -11.91
CA GLU A 285 15.68 -21.01 -13.23
C GLU A 285 16.57 -19.76 -13.20
N ILE A 286 16.13 -18.68 -12.55
CA ILE A 286 16.92 -17.45 -12.38
C ILE A 286 18.20 -17.76 -11.62
N LYS A 287 18.11 -18.52 -10.53
CA LYS A 287 19.27 -18.92 -9.72
C LYS A 287 20.27 -19.72 -10.55
N ASN A 288 19.80 -20.71 -11.30
CA ASN A 288 20.64 -21.57 -12.14
C ASN A 288 21.28 -20.77 -13.28
N LYS A 289 20.55 -19.83 -13.90
CA LYS A 289 21.07 -18.95 -14.94
C LYS A 289 22.13 -18.00 -14.39
N ALA A 290 21.90 -17.38 -13.22
CA ALA A 290 22.88 -16.54 -12.56
C ALA A 290 24.14 -17.32 -12.18
N LEU A 291 23.98 -18.54 -11.63
CA LEU A 291 25.09 -19.42 -11.29
C LEU A 291 25.89 -19.83 -12.52
N LYS A 292 25.21 -20.20 -13.61
CA LYS A 292 25.84 -20.54 -14.88
C LYS A 292 26.64 -19.37 -15.44
N ASN A 293 26.05 -18.19 -15.53
CA ASN A 293 26.74 -16.97 -15.99
C ASN A 293 27.94 -16.63 -15.11
N TYR A 294 27.82 -16.75 -13.79
CA TYR A 294 28.93 -16.53 -12.86
C TYR A 294 30.08 -17.51 -13.11
N ASN A 295 29.77 -18.80 -13.28
CA ASN A 295 30.78 -19.82 -13.56
C ASN A 295 31.44 -19.58 -14.92
N GLU A 296 30.67 -19.30 -15.97
CA GLU A 296 31.19 -19.00 -17.31
C GLU A 296 32.11 -17.77 -17.28
N THR A 297 31.67 -16.65 -16.72
CA THR A 297 32.50 -15.44 -16.61
C THR A 297 33.73 -15.64 -15.72
N THR A 298 33.65 -16.48 -14.69
CA THR A 298 34.79 -16.81 -13.84
C THR A 298 35.81 -17.68 -14.58
N GLU A 299 35.36 -18.69 -15.31
CA GLU A 299 36.24 -19.53 -16.14
C GLU A 299 36.86 -18.73 -17.29
N GLU A 300 36.11 -17.82 -17.94
CA GLU A 300 36.68 -16.89 -18.92
C GLU A 300 37.78 -16.01 -18.33
N ARG A 301 37.54 -15.42 -17.15
CA ARG A 301 38.55 -14.61 -16.43
C ARG A 301 39.76 -15.44 -16.04
N LYS A 302 39.56 -16.68 -15.60
CA LYS A 302 40.64 -17.62 -15.25
C LYS A 302 41.48 -17.97 -16.47
N LEU A 303 40.85 -18.28 -17.60
CA LEU A 303 41.54 -18.51 -18.88
C LEU A 303 42.31 -17.26 -19.34
N ALA A 304 41.72 -16.06 -19.23
CA ALA A 304 42.40 -14.81 -19.54
C ALA A 304 43.63 -14.56 -18.65
N PHE A 305 43.49 -14.85 -17.35
CA PHE A 305 44.60 -14.75 -16.39
C PHE A 305 45.72 -15.75 -16.71
N GLU A 306 45.40 -17.02 -16.97
CA GLU A 306 46.40 -18.03 -17.36
C GLU A 306 47.12 -17.63 -18.66
N ASN A 307 46.41 -17.09 -19.65
CA ASN A 307 47.01 -16.58 -20.88
C ASN A 307 47.97 -15.39 -20.63
N LEU A 308 47.59 -14.46 -19.75
CA LEU A 308 48.46 -13.34 -19.37
C LEU A 308 49.68 -13.81 -18.58
N LYS A 309 49.50 -14.75 -17.65
CA LYS A 309 50.58 -15.37 -16.88
C LYS A 309 51.58 -16.06 -17.80
N ALA A 310 51.11 -16.85 -18.77
CA ALA A 310 51.99 -17.50 -19.75
C ALA A 310 52.76 -16.49 -20.63
N LYS A 311 52.13 -15.37 -21.00
CA LYS A 311 52.80 -14.27 -21.70
C LYS A 311 53.86 -13.60 -20.81
N ASP A 312 53.53 -13.32 -19.56
CA ASP A 312 54.44 -12.71 -18.59
C ASP A 312 55.66 -13.61 -18.32
N GLU A 313 55.46 -14.92 -18.13
CA GLU A 313 56.54 -15.91 -18.02
C GLU A 313 57.45 -15.88 -19.26
N LYS A 314 56.87 -15.84 -20.47
CA LYS A 314 57.65 -15.75 -21.71
C LYS A 314 58.43 -14.45 -21.81
N SER A 315 57.81 -13.31 -21.53
CA SER A 315 58.46 -12.01 -21.54
C SER A 315 59.55 -11.92 -20.48
N SER A 316 59.33 -12.47 -19.27
CA SER A 316 60.33 -12.54 -18.21
C SER A 316 61.53 -13.39 -18.63
N TYR A 317 61.30 -14.54 -19.26
CA TYR A 317 62.37 -15.37 -19.83
C TYR A 317 63.16 -14.63 -20.93
N GLU A 318 62.48 -13.89 -21.80
CA GLU A 318 63.13 -13.06 -22.82
C GLU A 318 63.96 -11.94 -22.20
N ILE A 319 63.43 -11.21 -21.21
CA ILE A 319 64.15 -10.17 -20.47
C ILE A 319 65.39 -10.76 -19.81
N GLU A 320 65.27 -11.90 -19.12
CA GLU A 320 66.39 -12.55 -18.46
C GLU A 320 67.47 -12.96 -19.47
N THR A 321 67.07 -13.48 -20.63
CA THR A 321 67.97 -13.83 -21.72
C THR A 321 68.70 -12.59 -22.27
N GLN A 322 67.98 -11.47 -22.45
CA GLN A 322 68.57 -10.22 -22.91
C GLN A 322 69.47 -9.59 -21.86
N MET A 323 69.11 -9.63 -20.58
CA MET A 323 69.93 -9.19 -19.46
C MET A 323 71.24 -9.96 -19.40
N ARG A 324 71.22 -11.29 -19.59
CA ARG A 324 72.45 -12.10 -19.70
C ARG A 324 73.31 -11.69 -20.90
N LYS A 325 72.70 -11.39 -22.06
CA LYS A 325 73.45 -10.89 -23.24
C LYS A 325 74.07 -9.52 -22.98
N LEU A 326 73.30 -8.59 -22.42
CA LEU A 326 73.76 -7.26 -22.04
C LEU A 326 74.92 -7.36 -21.04
N GLN A 327 74.82 -8.24 -20.04
CA GLN A 327 75.90 -8.47 -19.09
C GLN A 327 77.17 -8.96 -19.78
N ARG A 328 77.08 -9.94 -20.69
CA ARG A 328 78.25 -10.42 -21.47
C ARG A 328 78.88 -9.30 -22.29
N ILE A 329 78.06 -8.47 -22.94
CA ILE A 329 78.56 -7.31 -23.71
C ILE A 329 79.21 -6.29 -22.77
N GLN A 330 78.62 -6.01 -21.61
CA GLN A 330 79.17 -5.10 -20.61
C GLN A 330 80.51 -5.60 -20.04
N ASP A 331 80.63 -6.90 -19.78
CA ASP A 331 81.88 -7.54 -19.35
C ASP A 331 82.95 -7.42 -20.45
N ASN A 332 82.58 -7.66 -21.71
CA ASN A 332 83.48 -7.47 -22.86
C ASN A 332 83.92 -6.01 -23.02
N ILE A 333 83.01 -5.04 -22.88
CA ILE A 333 83.33 -3.61 -22.90
C ILE A 333 84.30 -3.29 -21.76
N SER A 334 84.07 -3.83 -20.57
CA SER A 334 84.93 -3.61 -19.40
C SER A 334 86.33 -4.20 -19.62
N GLN A 335 86.42 -5.40 -20.20
CA GLN A 335 87.70 -6.02 -20.59
C GLN A 335 88.44 -5.19 -21.66
N LEU A 336 87.75 -4.73 -22.70
CA LEU A 336 88.34 -3.90 -23.75
C LEU A 336 88.81 -2.55 -23.20
N LYS A 337 88.03 -1.91 -22.32
CA LYS A 337 88.44 -0.68 -21.60
C LYS A 337 89.69 -0.91 -20.76
N ALA A 338 89.78 -2.02 -20.03
CA ALA A 338 90.97 -2.38 -19.26
C ALA A 338 92.19 -2.60 -20.16
N LYS A 339 92.02 -3.28 -21.30
CA LYS A 339 93.08 -3.49 -22.29
C LYS A 339 93.56 -2.18 -22.93
N MET A 340 92.63 -1.28 -23.28
CA MET A 340 92.96 0.07 -23.75
C MET A 340 93.75 0.86 -22.70
N ALA A 341 93.35 0.79 -21.43
CA ALA A 341 94.06 1.45 -20.34
C ALA A 341 95.47 0.87 -20.11
N SER A 342 95.64 -0.45 -20.25
CA SER A 342 96.96 -1.09 -20.20
C SER A 342 97.86 -0.62 -21.34
N ASN A 343 97.36 -0.64 -22.58
CA ASN A 343 98.09 -0.15 -23.75
C ASN A 343 98.47 1.34 -23.62
N ALA A 344 97.58 2.17 -23.08
CA ALA A 344 97.87 3.58 -22.83
C ALA A 344 99.03 3.73 -21.81
N LYS A 345 98.99 2.99 -20.70
CA LYS A 345 100.08 2.98 -19.70
C LYS A 345 101.41 2.50 -20.30
N GLU A 346 101.41 1.44 -21.09
CA GLU A 346 102.62 0.95 -21.77
C GLU A 346 103.17 1.96 -22.78
N CYS A 347 102.29 2.65 -23.51
CA CYS A 347 102.68 3.72 -24.44
C CYS A 347 103.30 4.91 -23.70
N ASP A 348 102.69 5.34 -22.60
CA ASP A 348 103.19 6.42 -21.75
C ASP A 348 104.57 6.08 -21.17
N GLU A 349 104.74 4.86 -20.65
CA GLU A 349 106.02 4.39 -20.09
C GLU A 349 107.11 4.31 -21.17
N ARG A 350 106.78 3.80 -22.37
CA ARG A 350 107.71 3.77 -23.51
C ARG A 350 108.11 5.17 -23.94
N ASN A 351 107.15 6.11 -24.03
CA ASN A 351 107.42 7.49 -24.38
C ASN A 351 108.25 8.21 -23.31
N ARG A 352 108.02 7.89 -22.02
CA ARG A 352 108.83 8.40 -20.91
C ARG A 352 110.28 7.94 -21.01
N LEU A 353 110.52 6.65 -21.22
CA LEU A 353 111.88 6.10 -21.38
C LEU A 353 112.61 6.72 -22.57
N ILE A 354 111.93 6.91 -23.71
CA ILE A 354 112.50 7.58 -24.89
C ILE A 354 112.83 9.06 -24.57
N LYS A 355 111.97 9.77 -23.83
CA LYS A 355 112.26 11.14 -23.39
C LYS A 355 113.46 11.20 -22.46
N GLU A 356 113.56 10.32 -21.47
CA GLU A 356 114.71 10.23 -20.55
C GLU A 356 116.01 9.95 -21.33
N GLN A 357 116.00 9.00 -22.28
CA GLN A 357 117.16 8.74 -23.14
C GLN A 357 117.51 9.94 -24.03
N ARG A 358 116.52 10.65 -24.59
CA ARG A 358 116.74 11.89 -25.35
C ARG A 358 117.40 12.96 -24.49
N GLU A 359 116.98 13.11 -23.23
CA GLU A 359 117.58 14.09 -22.31
C GLU A 359 119.02 13.75 -21.96
N VAL A 360 119.35 12.48 -21.71
CA VAL A 360 120.74 12.04 -21.50
C VAL A 360 121.63 12.39 -22.70
N VAL A 361 121.16 12.12 -23.92
CA VAL A 361 121.88 12.49 -25.15
C VAL A 361 121.98 14.02 -25.30
N ALA A 362 120.93 14.76 -24.95
CA ALA A 362 120.94 16.21 -24.99
C ALA A 362 121.95 16.82 -24.01
N THR A 363 122.07 16.27 -22.79
CA THR A 363 123.09 16.68 -21.82
C THR A 363 124.50 16.38 -22.32
N GLN A 364 124.75 15.19 -22.87
CA GLN A 364 126.05 14.85 -23.48
C GLN A 364 126.40 15.78 -24.64
N PHE A 365 125.40 16.14 -25.47
CA PHE A 365 125.58 17.12 -26.54
C PHE A 365 125.89 18.53 -26.01
N HIS A 366 125.23 18.97 -24.93
CA HIS A 366 125.52 20.27 -24.31
C HIS A 366 126.89 20.32 -23.63
N GLU A 367 127.35 19.24 -23.00
CA GLU A 367 128.71 19.13 -22.45
C GLU A 367 129.77 19.22 -23.57
N LEU A 368 129.59 18.45 -24.65
CA LEU A 368 130.50 18.47 -25.80
C LEU A 368 130.53 19.85 -26.49
N LYS A 369 129.39 20.53 -26.56
CA LYS A 369 129.27 21.90 -27.11
C LYS A 369 129.93 22.95 -26.21
N ALA A 370 129.87 22.78 -24.88
CA ALA A 370 130.53 23.65 -23.92
C ALA A 370 132.06 23.51 -23.98
N GLU A 371 132.57 22.28 -24.18
CA GLU A 371 133.99 21.99 -24.40
C GLU A 371 134.50 22.65 -25.70
N MET A 372 133.71 22.56 -26.77
CA MET A 372 134.07 23.11 -28.10
C MET A 372 134.09 24.65 -28.11
N ASN A 373 133.21 25.31 -27.36
CA ASN A 373 133.20 26.77 -27.25
C ASN A 373 134.34 27.31 -26.37
N LYS A 374 134.79 26.55 -25.35
CA LYS A 374 135.92 26.93 -24.48
C LYS A 374 137.27 27.01 -25.22
N MET A 375 137.44 26.23 -26.30
CA MET A 375 138.64 26.31 -27.16
C MET A 375 138.52 27.35 -28.29
N ARG A 376 137.34 27.95 -28.52
CA ARG A 376 137.12 28.90 -29.63
C ARG A 376 137.15 30.37 -29.20
N ASP A 377 136.98 30.66 -27.90
CA ASP A 377 136.92 32.03 -27.37
C ASP A 377 138.29 32.67 -27.03
N LEU A 378 139.40 31.94 -27.14
CA LEU A 378 140.76 32.47 -26.92
C LEU A 378 141.42 33.09 -28.18
N GLU A 379 140.86 32.94 -29.39
CA GLU A 379 141.43 33.51 -30.63
C GLU A 379 140.66 34.71 -31.22
N SER A 380 139.39 34.93 -30.85
CA SER A 380 138.54 35.94 -31.52
C SER A 380 138.72 37.38 -31.00
N CYS A 381 139.27 37.55 -29.79
CA CYS A 381 139.36 38.87 -29.13
C CYS A 381 140.53 39.77 -29.63
N SER A 382 141.56 39.23 -30.28
CA SER A 382 142.69 40.04 -30.82
C SER A 382 142.45 40.66 -32.20
N ARG A 383 141.38 40.26 -32.91
CA ARG A 383 141.03 40.77 -34.25
C ARG A 383 140.11 41.99 -34.22
N GLY A 384 139.20 42.09 -33.25
CA GLY A 384 138.27 43.23 -33.13
C GLY A 384 138.94 44.57 -32.79
N GLU A 385 139.97 44.55 -31.94
CA GLU A 385 140.65 45.77 -31.47
C GLU A 385 141.51 46.46 -32.56
N ARG A 386 142.04 45.68 -33.52
CA ARG A 386 142.77 46.22 -34.69
C ARG A 386 141.85 46.92 -35.69
N ILE A 387 140.63 46.43 -35.90
CA ILE A 387 139.70 46.99 -36.89
C ILE A 387 139.24 48.40 -36.48
N LEU A 388 138.98 48.62 -35.18
CA LEU A 388 138.60 49.94 -34.67
C LEU A 388 139.75 50.96 -34.75
N LYS A 389 140.99 50.56 -34.43
CA LYS A 389 142.18 51.43 -34.55
C LYS A 389 142.45 51.87 -36.00
N VAL A 390 142.29 50.95 -36.95
CA VAL A 390 142.47 51.27 -38.39
C VAL A 390 141.34 52.20 -38.88
N ALA A 391 140.09 51.98 -38.47
CA ALA A 391 138.97 52.86 -38.82
C ALA A 391 139.17 54.30 -38.29
N GLU A 392 139.69 54.46 -37.07
CA GLU A 392 139.98 55.77 -36.48
C GLU A 392 141.11 56.51 -37.22
N MET A 393 142.18 55.79 -37.61
CA MET A 393 143.28 56.37 -38.38
C MET A 393 142.84 56.80 -39.79
N CYS A 394 142.04 55.97 -40.48
CA CYS A 394 141.50 56.30 -41.81
C CYS A 394 140.58 57.54 -41.77
N ARG A 395 139.79 57.71 -40.70
CA ARG A 395 138.88 58.85 -40.54
C ARG A 395 139.59 60.21 -40.49
N LYS A 396 140.88 60.26 -40.12
CA LYS A 396 141.65 61.52 -40.08
C LYS A 396 141.93 62.09 -41.48
N LEU A 397 142.07 61.22 -42.49
CA LEU A 397 142.43 61.58 -43.87
C LEU A 397 141.22 61.91 -44.76
N GLU A 398 140.00 61.79 -44.22
CA GLU A 398 138.77 62.12 -44.93
C GLU A 398 138.52 63.63 -44.96
N THR A 399 137.98 64.11 -46.07
CA THR A 399 137.60 65.50 -46.27
C THR A 399 136.42 65.89 -45.36
N GLU A 400 136.29 67.17 -45.01
CA GLU A 400 135.17 67.69 -44.18
C GLU A 400 133.80 67.29 -44.74
N THR A 401 133.66 67.29 -46.08
CA THR A 401 132.42 66.88 -46.77
C THR A 401 132.07 65.41 -46.55
N GLU A 402 133.06 64.52 -46.48
CA GLU A 402 132.89 63.08 -46.24
C GLU A 402 132.76 62.70 -44.76
N LYS A 403 133.14 63.62 -43.85
CA LYS A 403 132.94 63.47 -42.40
C LYS A 403 131.52 63.84 -41.96
N VAL A 404 130.86 64.76 -42.66
CA VAL A 404 129.51 65.26 -42.33
C VAL A 404 128.41 64.49 -43.06
N LEU A 405 128.63 64.10 -44.33
CA LEU A 405 127.69 63.25 -45.09
C LEU A 405 128.43 62.03 -45.68
N PRO A 406 128.62 60.95 -44.89
CA PRO A 406 129.41 59.79 -45.31
C PRO A 406 128.73 58.87 -46.33
N PHE A 407 127.42 59.01 -46.53
CA PHE A 407 126.62 58.13 -47.39
C PHE A 407 125.84 58.96 -48.41
N TYR A 408 126.11 58.72 -49.70
CA TYR A 408 125.44 59.40 -50.81
C TYR A 408 124.22 58.58 -51.27
N ALA A 409 123.16 59.25 -51.70
CA ALA A 409 121.92 58.60 -52.14
C ALA A 409 122.17 57.75 -53.41
N SER A 410 121.74 56.48 -53.39
CA SER A 410 121.79 55.60 -54.57
C SER A 410 121.03 56.25 -55.73
N SER A 411 121.67 56.33 -56.90
CA SER A 411 121.06 56.81 -58.15
C SER A 411 120.46 55.67 -58.99
N LEU A 412 120.29 54.49 -58.38
CA LEU A 412 119.75 53.27 -59.00
C LEU A 412 118.21 53.28 -58.94
N THR A 413 117.56 52.80 -59.99
CA THR A 413 116.10 52.63 -60.03
C THR A 413 115.68 51.34 -59.29
N PRO A 414 114.46 51.27 -58.72
CA PRO A 414 114.02 50.15 -57.88
C PRO A 414 114.07 48.77 -58.54
N GLU A 415 114.11 48.71 -59.87
CA GLU A 415 114.18 47.45 -60.65
C GLU A 415 115.60 46.90 -60.79
N GLU A 416 116.65 47.70 -60.53
CA GLU A 416 118.05 47.27 -60.56
C GLU A 416 118.59 46.91 -59.15
N ASP A 417 117.85 47.23 -58.09
CA ASP A 417 118.25 47.02 -56.67
C ASP A 417 117.90 45.61 -56.15
N GLU A 418 117.05 44.84 -56.84
CA GLU A 418 116.64 43.49 -56.37
C GLU A 418 117.69 42.38 -56.62
N ASP A 419 118.71 42.61 -57.46
CA ASP A 419 119.72 41.60 -57.82
C ASP A 419 121.04 41.69 -57.02
N ILE A 420 121.08 42.47 -55.93
CA ILE A 420 122.28 42.59 -55.08
C ILE A 420 122.32 41.49 -54.02
N LEU A 421 123.28 40.57 -54.19
CA LEU A 421 123.63 39.45 -53.29
C LEU A 421 123.46 39.78 -51.79
N HIS A 422 122.44 39.21 -51.15
CA HIS A 422 122.01 39.47 -49.76
C HIS A 422 123.08 39.23 -48.67
N GLU A 423 124.23 38.65 -49.02
CA GLU A 423 125.32 38.37 -48.07
C GLU A 423 126.32 39.54 -47.90
N TYR A 424 126.24 40.59 -48.74
CA TYR A 424 127.09 41.79 -48.65
C TYR A 424 126.33 43.08 -48.26
N SER A 425 125.02 43.01 -48.01
CA SER A 425 124.21 44.17 -47.58
C SER A 425 124.80 44.88 -46.35
N ALA A 426 125.37 44.14 -45.41
CA ALA A 426 125.94 44.69 -44.19
C ALA A 426 127.15 45.65 -44.41
N LEU A 427 127.83 45.58 -45.57
CA LEU A 427 128.97 46.45 -45.92
C LEU A 427 128.71 47.35 -47.13
N GLU A 428 127.48 47.43 -47.61
CA GLU A 428 127.12 48.22 -48.80
C GLU A 428 127.58 49.69 -48.70
N ASN A 429 127.35 50.30 -47.55
CA ASN A 429 127.74 51.67 -47.25
C ASN A 429 129.26 51.88 -47.17
N PHE A 430 130.02 50.86 -46.75
CA PHE A 430 131.49 50.91 -46.77
C PHE A 430 132.01 50.94 -48.21
N TRP A 431 131.45 50.10 -49.08
CA TRP A 431 131.84 50.06 -50.49
C TRP A 431 131.43 51.31 -51.27
N LYS A 432 130.27 51.91 -50.99
CA LYS A 432 129.89 53.23 -51.55
C LYS A 432 130.95 54.29 -51.23
N ARG A 433 131.41 54.33 -49.98
CA ARG A 433 132.45 55.27 -49.54
C ARG A 433 133.81 54.99 -50.16
N TYR A 434 134.22 53.72 -50.20
CA TYR A 434 135.47 53.30 -50.84
C TYR A 434 135.50 53.64 -52.33
N ASN A 435 134.42 53.34 -53.06
CA ASN A 435 134.34 53.57 -54.50
C ASN A 435 134.37 55.06 -54.85
N LYS A 436 133.78 55.93 -54.03
CA LYS A 436 133.89 57.38 -54.20
C LYS A 436 135.35 57.84 -54.08
N VAL A 437 136.02 57.48 -52.99
CA VAL A 437 137.43 57.83 -52.79
C VAL A 437 138.32 57.22 -53.88
N LEU A 438 137.98 56.03 -54.38
CA LEU A 438 138.66 55.40 -55.51
C LEU A 438 138.50 56.23 -56.80
N LEU A 439 137.30 56.76 -57.08
CA LEU A 439 137.07 57.63 -58.23
C LEU A 439 137.86 58.94 -58.11
N ASP A 440 137.86 59.56 -56.92
CA ASP A 440 138.64 60.79 -56.67
C ASP A 440 140.15 60.52 -56.82
N LYS A 441 140.62 59.39 -56.29
CA LYS A 441 142.02 58.95 -56.43
C LYS A 441 142.39 58.66 -57.89
N LEU A 442 141.49 58.05 -58.66
CA LEU A 442 141.71 57.80 -60.09
C LEU A 442 141.73 59.09 -60.91
N ALA A 443 140.88 60.07 -60.57
CA ALA A 443 140.91 61.40 -61.20
C ALA A 443 142.25 62.11 -60.93
N LEU A 444 142.70 62.12 -59.67
CA LEU A 444 144.00 62.68 -59.27
C LEU A 444 145.18 61.93 -59.88
N ASP A 445 145.14 60.60 -59.97
CA ASP A 445 146.19 59.80 -60.60
C ASP A 445 146.30 60.10 -62.10
N LYS A 446 145.17 60.28 -62.79
CA LYS A 446 145.16 60.65 -64.21
C LYS A 446 145.83 62.01 -64.41
N GLU A 447 145.47 63.00 -63.60
CA GLU A 447 146.06 64.35 -63.66
C GLU A 447 147.57 64.33 -63.34
N LYS A 448 147.98 63.57 -62.31
CA LYS A 448 149.38 63.32 -61.98
C LYS A 448 150.14 62.65 -63.13
N HIS A 449 149.51 61.67 -63.80
CA HIS A 449 150.14 60.98 -64.93
C HIS A 449 150.37 61.90 -66.11
N THR A 450 149.41 62.78 -66.41
CA THR A 450 149.55 63.83 -67.43
C THR A 450 150.70 64.78 -67.08
N LEU A 451 150.76 65.29 -65.85
CA LEU A 451 151.83 66.18 -65.39
C LEU A 451 153.22 65.49 -65.36
N LEU A 452 153.27 64.19 -65.03
CA LEU A 452 154.52 63.41 -65.05
C LEU A 452 155.04 63.19 -66.46
N GLN A 453 154.17 62.88 -67.43
CA GLN A 453 154.59 62.74 -68.82
C GLN A 453 155.17 64.04 -69.38
N GLU A 454 154.54 65.19 -69.07
CA GLU A 454 155.09 66.50 -69.42
C GLU A 454 156.45 66.74 -68.74
N ASN A 455 156.60 66.42 -67.46
CA ASN A 455 157.86 66.56 -66.74
C ASN A 455 158.96 65.64 -67.30
N GLN A 456 158.60 64.42 -67.70
CA GLN A 456 159.52 63.43 -68.23
C GLN A 456 159.99 63.80 -69.63
N GLN A 457 159.12 64.36 -70.47
CA GLN A 457 159.51 64.94 -71.76
C GLN A 457 160.47 66.11 -71.58
N LEU A 458 160.19 67.02 -70.63
CA LEU A 458 161.10 68.13 -70.31
C LEU A 458 162.47 67.64 -69.81
N ARG A 459 162.50 66.61 -68.95
CA ARG A 459 163.75 66.00 -68.45
C ARG A 459 164.52 65.22 -69.51
N ALA A 460 163.84 64.54 -70.44
CA ALA A 460 164.48 63.78 -71.51
C ALA A 460 165.24 64.71 -72.47
N VAL A 461 164.64 65.85 -72.83
CA VAL A 461 165.29 66.88 -73.65
C VAL A 461 166.49 67.48 -72.90
N LEU A 462 166.36 67.72 -71.59
CA LEU A 462 167.45 68.23 -70.77
C LEU A 462 168.63 67.24 -70.64
N LYS A 463 168.33 65.94 -70.45
CA LYS A 463 169.35 64.88 -70.34
C LYS A 463 170.11 64.69 -71.66
N GLN A 464 169.39 64.64 -72.78
CA GLN A 464 170.02 64.52 -74.10
C GLN A 464 170.95 65.71 -74.40
N TYR A 465 170.62 66.92 -73.91
CA TYR A 465 171.48 68.09 -74.04
C TYR A 465 172.77 67.99 -73.22
N LEU A 466 172.70 67.44 -71.99
CA LEU A 466 173.87 67.28 -71.11
C LEU A 466 174.80 66.14 -71.56
N ASP A 467 174.22 65.03 -72.00
CA ASP A 467 174.98 63.86 -72.49
C ASP A 467 175.73 64.18 -73.80
N GLY A 468 175.31 65.19 -74.57
CA GLY A 468 176.01 65.63 -75.77
C GLY A 468 177.30 66.44 -75.53
N ILE A 469 177.49 66.99 -74.33
CA ILE A 469 178.57 67.93 -74.01
C ILE A 469 179.61 67.33 -73.05
N SER A 470 179.22 66.33 -72.25
CA SER A 470 180.09 65.70 -71.25
C SER A 470 180.62 64.35 -71.71
N VAL A 471 181.84 63.98 -71.30
CA VAL A 471 182.41 62.65 -71.56
C VAL A 471 182.38 61.86 -70.24
N ASN A 472 181.47 60.89 -70.14
CA ASN A 472 181.28 60.03 -68.98
C ASN A 472 181.31 58.55 -69.39
N ASP A 473 181.62 57.66 -68.43
CA ASP A 473 181.68 56.22 -68.65
C ASP A 473 180.37 55.63 -69.23
N GLU A 474 179.21 56.19 -68.85
CA GLU A 474 177.92 55.81 -69.42
C GLU A 474 177.84 56.11 -70.93
N ILE A 475 178.42 57.22 -71.38
CA ILE A 475 178.44 57.61 -72.79
C ILE A 475 179.45 56.76 -73.55
N LEU A 476 180.61 56.47 -72.94
CA LEU A 476 181.66 55.58 -73.48
C LEU A 476 181.21 54.11 -73.60
N SER A 477 180.29 53.67 -72.75
CA SER A 477 179.73 52.31 -72.79
C SER A 477 178.63 52.14 -73.85
N GLN A 478 178.00 53.23 -74.26
CA GLN A 478 177.02 53.24 -75.35
C GLN A 478 177.72 53.59 -76.65
N TYR A 479 177.05 53.43 -77.79
CA TYR A 479 177.65 53.62 -79.12
C TYR A 479 178.06 55.07 -79.43
N ASN A 480 178.69 55.83 -78.58
CA ASN A 480 178.99 57.25 -78.79
C ASN A 480 179.82 57.59 -80.05
N PRO A 481 179.82 58.86 -80.49
CA PRO A 481 180.72 59.35 -81.52
C PRO A 481 182.17 59.53 -81.03
N LEU A 482 182.42 59.42 -79.71
CA LEU A 482 183.74 59.67 -79.10
C LEU A 482 184.69 58.47 -79.22
N PHE A 483 184.15 57.24 -79.23
CA PHE A 483 184.98 56.03 -79.38
C PHE A 483 184.24 54.97 -80.19
N ILE A 484 184.57 54.89 -81.49
CA ILE A 484 183.85 54.08 -82.46
C ILE A 484 184.55 52.72 -82.63
N VAL A 485 183.88 51.63 -82.28
CA VAL A 485 184.37 50.25 -82.43
C VAL A 485 183.42 49.47 -83.35
N ASN A 486 183.97 48.77 -84.34
CA ASN A 486 183.21 48.00 -85.35
C ASN A 486 182.16 48.83 -86.13
N SER A 487 182.48 50.09 -86.49
CA SER A 487 181.63 50.97 -87.31
C SER A 487 180.24 51.28 -86.73
N LYS A 488 180.04 51.07 -85.43
CA LYS A 488 178.79 51.38 -84.74
C LYS A 488 178.96 52.67 -83.96
N THR A 489 178.24 53.70 -84.39
CA THR A 489 178.12 54.99 -83.71
C THR A 489 176.62 55.35 -83.64
N ASN A 490 176.18 55.95 -82.55
CA ASN A 490 174.84 56.45 -82.25
C ASN A 490 174.66 57.88 -82.76
N VAL A 491 175.66 58.42 -83.48
CA VAL A 491 175.49 59.61 -84.32
C VAL A 491 175.27 59.18 -85.76
N ARG A 492 174.07 59.48 -86.27
CA ARG A 492 173.79 59.49 -87.70
C ARG A 492 174.59 60.62 -88.34
N LEU A 493 175.70 60.27 -89.01
CA LEU A 493 176.58 61.20 -89.75
C LEU A 493 175.93 61.84 -90.98
N ALA A 494 174.64 61.61 -91.19
CA ALA A 494 173.81 62.37 -92.11
C ALA A 494 173.13 63.51 -91.34
N VAL A 495 173.77 64.69 -91.31
CA VAL A 495 173.09 65.94 -90.98
C VAL A 495 172.22 66.29 -92.20
N PRO A 496 170.88 66.32 -92.11
CA PRO A 496 170.11 67.15 -93.01
C PRO A 496 170.44 68.57 -92.57
N VAL A 497 171.27 69.25 -93.37
CA VAL A 497 171.42 70.69 -93.25
C VAL A 497 170.02 71.26 -93.34
N THR A 498 169.62 71.80 -92.21
CA THR A 498 168.37 72.49 -91.86
C THR A 498 168.22 73.83 -92.56
N ASP A 499 169.14 74.16 -93.48
CA ASP A 499 169.19 75.45 -94.14
C ASP A 499 168.99 75.29 -95.66
N PRO A 500 167.82 75.72 -96.16
CA PRO A 500 167.50 75.79 -97.58
C PRO A 500 168.45 76.61 -98.46
N ARG A 501 169.40 77.40 -97.91
CA ARG A 501 170.44 78.07 -98.74
C ARG A 501 171.57 77.14 -99.15
N VAL A 502 171.80 76.09 -98.39
CA VAL A 502 172.75 75.04 -98.74
C VAL A 502 172.01 74.04 -99.62
N LYS A 503 171.93 74.36 -100.92
CA LYS A 503 171.38 73.49 -101.97
C LYS A 503 172.08 72.13 -101.93
N ARG A 504 171.38 71.09 -101.46
CA ARG A 504 171.71 69.71 -101.84
C ARG A 504 171.14 69.46 -103.23
N SER A 505 172.06 69.53 -104.18
CA SER A 505 171.91 69.27 -105.59
C SER A 505 171.40 67.86 -105.87
N GLY A 506 170.31 67.75 -106.62
CA GLY A 506 170.08 66.67 -107.56
C GLY A 506 169.68 67.29 -108.90
N PRO A 507 170.29 66.91 -110.05
CA PRO A 507 169.74 67.26 -111.36
C PRO A 507 168.34 66.65 -111.48
N THR A 508 167.37 67.44 -111.98
CA THR A 508 166.46 67.10 -113.10
C THR A 508 165.70 65.75 -112.95
N VAL A 509 164.37 65.58 -113.06
CA VAL A 509 163.27 66.40 -113.59
C VAL A 509 161.99 65.54 -113.63
N VAL A 510 160.84 66.23 -113.61
CA VAL A 510 159.52 65.89 -114.20
C VAL A 510 158.57 64.95 -113.44
N GLU A 511 157.60 65.61 -112.81
CA GLU A 511 156.17 65.27 -112.85
C GLU A 511 155.65 65.23 -114.30
N ALA A 512 154.94 64.17 -114.69
CA ALA A 512 153.85 64.21 -115.65
C ALA A 512 153.23 62.82 -115.79
N ALA A 513 151.97 62.70 -115.38
CA ALA A 513 150.92 62.22 -116.27
C ALA A 513 151.28 61.11 -117.29
N HIS A 514 151.59 59.92 -116.78
CA HIS A 514 150.99 58.67 -117.26
C HIS A 514 150.61 57.83 -116.04
N VAL A 515 149.77 58.42 -115.19
CA VAL A 515 148.91 57.70 -114.25
C VAL A 515 147.89 56.93 -115.09
N VAL A 516 148.29 55.82 -115.74
CA VAL A 516 147.43 54.92 -116.54
C VAL A 516 148.21 53.65 -116.94
N LYS A 517 147.61 52.50 -116.61
CA LYS A 517 147.68 51.16 -117.25
C LYS A 517 148.99 50.38 -117.19
N HIS A 518 148.99 49.09 -116.93
CA HIS A 518 148.04 48.10 -116.39
C HIS A 518 149.02 47.06 -115.81
N SER A 519 148.65 46.24 -114.85
CA SER A 519 148.22 44.89 -115.21
C SER A 519 148.19 44.09 -113.92
N ILE A 520 147.05 43.42 -113.73
CA ILE A 520 146.94 41.98 -113.48
C ILE A 520 147.98 41.38 -112.53
#